data_AF-A0A8C7IKM6-F1
#
_entry.id   AF-A0A8C7IKM6-F1
#
_cell.length_a   1.000
_cell.length_b   1.000
_cell.length_c   1.000
_cell.angle_alpha   90.00
_cell.angle_beta   90.00
_cell.angle_gamma   90.00
#
_symmetry.space_group_name_H-M   'P 1'
#
loop_
_entity.id
_entity.type
_entity.pdbx_description
1 polymer ?
#
loop_
_entity_poly.entity_id
_entity_poly.type
_entity_poly.pdbx_seq_one_letter_code
_entity_poly.pdbx_strand_id
1 'polypeptide(L)'
;MEIGDMIEINRGAYKHWALYIGNGDVIQLVTPDGPSRVSFCSFSSSSGSVSCKGTITIETLQDVAAGNTYKINNYLDDEYKPRRTDVIMGEVDKMRGSTIKYDLLGQNCEHFVTFLRYGKSESKQADDFMKDLLGSQLGLIGVLAAVAVSTAAAASKLSK
;
A
#
# COMPACT_ATOMS: atom_id res chain seq x y z
N MET A 1 3.38 14.62 18.12
CA MET A 1 3.25 13.39 17.35
C MET A 1 2.29 12.50 18.09
N GLU A 2 1.20 12.16 17.43
CA GLU A 2 0.08 11.41 17.96
C GLU A 2 -0.20 10.21 17.05
N ILE A 3 -0.80 9.15 17.59
CA ILE A 3 -1.10 7.96 16.80
C ILE A 3 -1.99 8.34 15.63
N GLY A 4 -1.58 7.91 14.43
CA GLY A 4 -2.24 8.24 13.17
C GLY A 4 -1.62 9.43 12.43
N ASP A 5 -0.62 10.13 13.01
CA ASP A 5 0.12 11.17 12.29
C ASP A 5 0.86 10.60 11.08
N MET A 6 0.68 11.24 9.94
CA MET A 6 1.44 10.96 8.73
C MET A 6 2.81 11.64 8.83
N ILE A 7 3.86 10.87 8.62
CA ILE A 7 5.25 11.33 8.67
C ILE A 7 5.81 11.33 7.26
N GLU A 8 6.21 12.50 6.78
CA GLU A 8 6.95 12.68 5.55
C GLU A 8 8.45 12.70 5.85
N ILE A 9 9.18 11.73 5.31
CA ILE A 9 10.62 11.58 5.46
C ILE A 9 11.29 11.99 4.14
N ASN A 10 12.22 12.93 4.23
CA ASN A 10 12.88 13.50 3.07
C ASN A 10 14.12 12.68 2.67
N ARG A 11 14.01 11.87 1.61
CA ARG A 11 15.13 11.06 1.08
C ARG A 11 15.87 11.75 -0.07
N GLY A 12 15.77 13.08 -0.16
CA GLY A 12 16.34 13.87 -1.24
C GLY A 12 15.44 13.84 -2.49
N ALA A 13 15.69 12.89 -3.39
CA ALA A 13 14.99 12.80 -4.69
C ALA A 13 13.57 12.23 -4.58
N TYR A 14 13.23 11.59 -3.47
CA TYR A 14 11.87 11.09 -3.21
C TYR A 14 11.44 11.38 -1.77
N LYS A 15 10.13 11.45 -1.57
CA LYS A 15 9.52 11.50 -0.24
C LYS A 15 9.07 10.11 0.14
N HIS A 16 9.41 9.71 1.35
CA HIS A 16 8.91 8.48 1.94
C HIS A 16 7.86 8.80 2.99
N TRP A 17 6.85 7.95 3.09
CA TRP A 17 5.73 8.15 3.99
C TRP A 17 5.58 6.98 4.94
N ALA A 18 5.37 7.31 6.22
CA ALA A 18 5.08 6.36 7.28
C ALA A 18 3.97 6.92 8.17
N LEU A 19 3.25 6.06 8.87
CA LEU A 19 2.22 6.46 9.82
C LEU A 19 2.68 6.15 11.24
N TYR A 20 2.59 7.13 12.14
CA TYR A 20 2.95 6.94 13.53
C TYR A 20 1.94 6.05 14.26
N ILE A 21 2.43 5.03 14.96
CA ILE A 21 1.60 4.08 15.72
C ILE A 21 1.91 4.10 17.22
N GLY A 22 2.56 5.16 17.72
CA GLY A 22 2.85 5.31 19.15
C GLY A 22 4.20 4.71 19.55
N ASN A 23 4.66 5.07 20.76
CA ASN A 23 5.90 4.57 21.38
C ASN A 23 7.18 4.75 20.55
N GLY A 24 7.18 5.64 19.56
CA GLY A 24 8.33 5.84 18.67
C GLY A 24 8.31 4.94 17.44
N ASP A 25 7.29 4.09 17.29
CA ASP A 25 7.13 3.17 16.16
C ASP A 25 6.27 3.77 15.05
N VAL A 26 6.56 3.34 13.83
CA VAL A 26 5.82 3.70 12.62
C VAL A 26 5.52 2.46 11.79
N ILE A 27 4.35 2.46 11.15
CA ILE A 27 4.04 1.51 10.08
C ILE A 27 4.40 2.15 8.74
N GLN A 28 5.08 1.39 7.89
CA GLN A 28 5.47 1.84 6.57
C GLN A 28 5.32 0.73 5.54
N LEU A 29 5.23 1.16 4.28
CA LEU A 29 5.31 0.27 3.14
C LEU A 29 6.72 0.34 2.56
N VAL A 30 7.49 -0.74 2.69
CA VAL A 30 8.88 -0.84 2.20
C VAL A 30 9.01 -1.92 1.14
N THR A 31 9.93 -1.77 0.20
CA THR A 31 10.32 -2.90 -0.64
C THR A 31 11.15 -3.90 0.18
N PRO A 32 11.04 -5.22 -0.06
CA PRO A 32 11.58 -6.27 0.80
C PRO A 32 13.12 -6.30 0.99
N ASP A 33 13.89 -5.41 0.38
CA ASP A 33 15.36 -5.36 0.51
C ASP A 33 15.90 -4.09 1.23
N GLY A 34 15.04 -3.33 1.90
CA GLY A 34 15.45 -2.16 2.68
C GLY A 34 15.90 -0.96 1.83
N PRO A 35 16.43 0.12 2.44
CA PRO A 35 16.69 1.40 1.77
C PRO A 35 17.89 1.37 0.81
N SER A 36 18.49 0.22 0.56
CA SER A 36 19.64 0.06 -0.33
C SER A 36 19.49 -1.18 -1.18
N ARG A 37 19.65 -0.98 -2.49
CA ARG A 37 19.78 -1.97 -3.58
C ARG A 37 18.49 -2.25 -4.35
N VAL A 38 18.33 -1.49 -5.43
CA VAL A 38 18.03 -1.98 -6.79
C VAL A 38 18.06 -3.52 -6.90
N SER A 39 16.91 -4.19 -6.71
CA SER A 39 16.58 -5.48 -7.34
C SER A 39 15.25 -6.04 -6.82
N PHE A 40 14.12 -5.45 -7.21
CA PHE A 40 12.87 -6.24 -7.18
C PHE A 40 11.78 -5.79 -8.16
N CYS A 41 11.91 -4.59 -8.74
CA CYS A 41 11.02 -4.21 -9.82
C CYS A 41 11.33 -5.05 -11.07
N SER A 42 10.43 -5.96 -11.41
CA SER A 42 10.52 -6.75 -12.64
C SER A 42 10.04 -5.89 -13.79
N PHE A 43 10.94 -5.49 -14.68
CA PHE A 43 10.56 -4.85 -15.93
C PHE A 43 10.01 -5.91 -16.89
N SER A 44 8.74 -5.81 -17.25
CA SER A 44 8.14 -6.64 -18.29
C SER A 44 8.33 -5.96 -19.64
N SER A 45 9.29 -6.45 -20.44
CA SER A 45 9.53 -5.94 -21.80
C SER A 45 8.31 -6.09 -22.73
N SER A 46 7.33 -6.93 -22.37
CA SER A 46 6.10 -7.17 -23.15
C SER A 46 5.03 -6.10 -22.90
N SER A 47 4.98 -5.52 -21.69
CA SER A 47 3.97 -4.52 -21.30
C SER A 47 4.54 -3.14 -20.99
N GLY A 48 5.87 -2.97 -21.02
CA GLY A 48 6.56 -1.74 -20.63
C GLY A 48 6.36 -1.36 -19.15
N SER A 49 5.81 -2.26 -18.33
CA SER A 49 5.48 -1.99 -16.92
C SER A 49 6.51 -2.59 -15.98
N VAL A 50 6.77 -1.89 -14.88
CA VAL A 50 7.70 -2.29 -13.81
C VAL A 50 6.90 -2.77 -12.62
N SER A 51 6.93 -4.09 -12.36
CA SER A 51 6.18 -4.64 -11.23
C SER A 51 7.03 -4.76 -9.98
N CYS A 52 6.65 -4.04 -8.92
CA CYS A 52 7.37 -4.03 -7.66
C CYS A 52 6.52 -4.71 -6.57
N LYS A 53 7.17 -5.29 -5.55
CA LYS A 53 6.49 -5.82 -4.36
C LYS A 53 6.87 -4.96 -3.17
N GLY A 54 5.90 -4.66 -2.31
CA GLY A 54 6.09 -3.96 -1.05
C GLY A 54 5.68 -4.86 0.12
N THR A 55 6.38 -4.76 1.23
CA THR A 55 6.09 -5.40 2.50
C THR A 55 5.70 -4.33 3.49
N ILE A 56 4.66 -4.58 4.26
CA ILE A 56 4.25 -3.70 5.35
C ILE A 56 5.08 -4.05 6.57
N THR A 57 5.91 -3.10 7.02
CA THR A 57 6.78 -3.27 8.20
C THR A 57 6.41 -2.27 9.28
N ILE A 58 6.72 -2.66 10.51
CA ILE A 58 6.66 -1.79 11.68
C ILE A 58 8.09 -1.68 12.21
N GLU A 59 8.60 -0.47 12.24
CA GLU A 59 9.97 -0.15 12.63
C GLU A 59 9.98 1.15 13.44
N THR A 60 11.07 1.42 14.15
CA THR A 60 11.19 2.67 14.90
C THR A 60 11.31 3.84 13.94
N LEU A 61 10.72 4.98 14.26
CA LEU A 61 10.84 6.19 13.46
C LEU A 61 12.31 6.59 13.25
N GLN A 62 13.16 6.33 14.24
CA GLN A 62 14.59 6.61 14.14
C GLN A 62 15.26 5.77 13.04
N ASP A 63 14.97 4.47 13.00
CA ASP A 63 15.50 3.55 11.99
C ASP A 63 14.95 3.88 10.61
N VAL A 64 13.64 4.17 10.52
CA VAL A 64 13.00 4.53 9.26
C VAL A 64 13.54 5.87 8.74
N ALA A 65 13.74 6.86 9.60
CA ALA A 65 14.35 8.13 9.21
C ALA A 65 15.80 7.94 8.74
N ALA A 66 16.56 7.04 9.38
CA ALA A 66 17.97 6.75 9.06
C ALA A 66 18.82 8.04 8.87
N GLY A 67 18.68 8.99 9.79
CA GLY A 67 19.37 10.29 9.76
C GLY A 67 18.82 11.33 8.77
N ASN A 68 17.76 11.01 8.02
CA ASN A 68 17.07 11.97 7.16
C ASN A 68 16.13 12.87 7.96
N THR A 69 15.88 14.08 7.47
CA THR A 69 14.89 14.97 8.06
C THR A 69 13.49 14.45 7.81
N TYR A 70 12.61 14.59 8.80
CA TYR A 70 11.21 14.22 8.70
C TYR A 70 10.34 15.30 9.33
N LYS A 71 9.07 15.36 8.91
CA LYS A 71 8.05 16.24 9.46
C LYS A 71 6.73 15.51 9.55
N ILE A 72 5.89 15.90 10.50
CA ILE A 72 4.48 15.53 10.49
C ILE A 72 3.82 16.31 9.37
N ASN A 73 3.12 15.61 8.47
CA ASN A 73 2.45 16.23 7.32
C ASN A 73 1.07 15.61 7.10
N ASN A 74 0.08 16.05 7.87
CA ASN A 74 -1.31 15.66 7.73
C ASN A 74 -2.05 16.59 6.75
N TYR A 75 -1.55 16.71 5.51
CA TYR A 75 -2.00 17.75 4.57
C TYR A 75 -3.47 17.65 4.13
N LEU A 76 -4.15 16.53 4.39
CA LEU A 76 -5.57 16.33 4.06
C LEU A 76 -6.50 16.52 5.26
N ASP A 77 -6.02 16.94 6.44
CA ASP A 77 -6.89 17.15 7.61
C ASP A 77 -7.94 18.25 7.38
N ASP A 78 -7.63 19.23 6.52
CA ASP A 78 -8.57 20.29 6.14
C ASP A 78 -9.69 19.80 5.22
N GLU A 79 -9.46 18.68 4.51
CA GLU A 79 -10.42 18.10 3.56
C GLU A 79 -11.17 16.91 4.15
N TYR A 80 -10.50 16.10 4.97
CA TYR A 80 -10.96 14.81 5.45
C TYR A 80 -10.76 14.65 6.94
N LYS A 81 -11.80 14.19 7.63
CA LYS A 81 -11.71 13.86 9.05
C LYS A 81 -10.83 12.63 9.25
N PRO A 82 -9.78 12.69 10.11
CA PRO A 82 -9.00 11.50 10.43
C PRO A 82 -9.85 10.44 11.13
N ARG A 83 -9.54 9.18 10.85
CA ARG A 83 -10.15 8.01 11.50
C ARG A 83 -9.79 8.00 12.97
N ARG A 84 -10.65 7.37 13.76
CA ARG A 84 -10.36 7.16 15.18
C ARG A 84 -9.13 6.26 15.34
N THR A 85 -8.33 6.55 16.36
CA THR A 85 -7.10 5.82 16.69
C THR A 85 -7.32 4.31 16.85
N ASP A 86 -8.41 3.89 17.48
CA ASP A 86 -8.76 2.48 17.66
C ASP A 86 -8.99 1.75 16.33
N VAL A 87 -9.61 2.45 15.38
CA VAL A 87 -9.84 1.93 14.03
C VAL A 87 -8.51 1.82 13.28
N ILE A 88 -7.66 2.85 13.34
CA ILE A 88 -6.33 2.83 12.71
C ILE A 88 -5.51 1.65 13.23
N MET A 89 -5.44 1.49 14.56
CA MET A 89 -4.69 0.40 15.18
C MET A 89 -5.24 -0.98 14.83
N GLY A 90 -6.58 -1.12 14.76
CA GLY A 90 -7.21 -2.35 14.31
C GLY A 90 -6.82 -2.76 12.88
N GLU A 91 -6.62 -1.80 11.97
CA GLU A 91 -6.11 -2.11 10.63
C GLU A 91 -4.60 -2.39 10.63
N VAL A 92 -3.82 -1.64 11.41
CA VAL A 92 -2.37 -1.87 11.59
C VAL A 92 -2.12 -3.31 12.04
N ASP A 93 -2.88 -3.82 13.00
CA ASP A 93 -2.73 -5.18 13.51
C ASP A 93 -3.09 -6.26 12.48
N LYS A 94 -4.06 -6.00 11.60
CA LYS A 94 -4.41 -6.91 10.50
C LYS A 94 -3.36 -6.92 9.39
N MET A 95 -2.75 -5.77 9.12
CA MET A 95 -1.80 -5.60 8.01
C MET A 95 -0.36 -5.95 8.39
N ARG A 96 -0.02 -5.96 9.68
CA ARG A 96 1.33 -6.27 10.17
C ARG A 96 1.82 -7.60 9.60
N GLY A 97 2.99 -7.58 8.96
CA GLY A 97 3.60 -8.78 8.38
C GLY A 97 3.00 -9.23 7.04
N SER A 98 2.08 -8.46 6.47
CA SER A 98 1.54 -8.72 5.13
C SER A 98 2.49 -8.22 4.03
N THR A 99 2.68 -9.05 3.00
CA THR A 99 3.40 -8.67 1.78
C THR A 99 2.41 -8.34 0.69
N ILE A 100 2.46 -7.12 0.17
CA ILE A 100 1.61 -6.63 -0.90
C ILE A 100 2.36 -6.60 -2.25
N LYS A 101 1.73 -7.06 -3.32
CA LYS A 101 2.27 -6.88 -4.67
C LYS A 101 1.72 -5.56 -5.18
N TYR A 102 2.55 -4.52 -5.26
CA TYR A 102 2.05 -3.20 -5.62
C TYR A 102 3.10 -2.39 -6.40
N ASP A 103 2.69 -1.86 -7.55
CA ASP A 103 3.57 -1.17 -8.50
C ASP A 103 3.85 0.27 -8.11
N LEU A 104 5.16 0.55 -7.94
CA LEU A 104 5.89 1.82 -7.94
C LEU A 104 5.82 2.81 -6.77
N LEU A 105 6.99 2.92 -6.14
CA LEU A 105 7.45 3.84 -5.10
C LEU A 105 7.00 5.30 -5.21
N GLY A 106 6.94 5.97 -4.06
CA GLY A 106 6.63 7.39 -3.89
C GLY A 106 5.14 7.63 -3.62
N GLN A 107 4.29 7.38 -4.62
CA GLN A 107 2.85 7.57 -4.47
C GLN A 107 2.20 6.51 -3.57
N ASN A 108 2.73 5.30 -3.54
CA ASN A 108 2.05 4.22 -2.80
C ASN A 108 2.28 4.25 -1.30
N CYS A 109 3.44 4.69 -0.82
CA CYS A 109 3.62 4.87 0.62
C CYS A 109 2.73 6.02 1.10
N GLU A 110 2.54 7.06 0.29
CA GLU A 110 1.58 8.14 0.56
C GLU A 110 0.13 7.64 0.56
N HIS A 111 -0.28 6.90 -0.47
CA HIS A 111 -1.60 6.27 -0.55
C HIS A 111 -1.86 5.32 0.61
N PHE A 112 -0.83 4.58 1.04
CA PHE A 112 -0.93 3.68 2.18
C PHE A 112 -1.23 4.44 3.48
N VAL A 113 -0.46 5.48 3.80
CA VAL A 113 -0.65 6.23 5.04
C VAL A 113 -1.92 7.09 5.02
N THR A 114 -2.31 7.61 3.85
CA THR A 114 -3.60 8.34 3.68
C THR A 114 -4.78 7.39 3.84
N PHE A 115 -4.72 6.19 3.27
CA PHE A 115 -5.74 5.17 3.50
C PHE A 115 -5.86 4.79 4.98
N LEU A 116 -4.75 4.62 5.68
CA LEU A 116 -4.80 4.34 7.12
C LEU A 116 -5.40 5.51 7.90
N ARG A 117 -4.97 6.75 7.64
CA ARG A 117 -5.44 7.94 8.36
C ARG A 117 -6.89 8.30 8.05
N TYR A 118 -7.32 8.28 6.79
CA TYR A 118 -8.62 8.81 6.36
C TYR A 118 -9.61 7.74 5.85
N GLY A 119 -9.14 6.52 5.63
CA GLY A 119 -9.96 5.43 5.05
C GLY A 119 -10.13 5.53 3.54
N LYS A 120 -9.38 6.45 2.92
CA LYS A 120 -9.33 6.71 1.50
C LYS A 120 -7.95 7.24 1.12
N SER A 121 -7.59 6.98 -0.11
CA SER A 121 -6.38 7.41 -0.79
C SER A 121 -6.78 8.10 -2.09
N GLU A 122 -5.93 8.99 -2.59
CA GLU A 122 -6.19 9.75 -3.83
C GLU A 122 -6.31 8.83 -5.06
N SER A 123 -5.77 7.61 -5.01
CA SER A 123 -5.88 6.62 -6.08
C SER A 123 -6.95 5.58 -5.81
N LYS A 124 -7.93 5.47 -6.72
CA LYS A 124 -8.95 4.42 -6.69
C LYS A 124 -8.36 3.00 -6.67
N GLN A 125 -7.26 2.78 -7.37
CA GLN A 125 -6.58 1.47 -7.38
C GLN A 125 -6.03 1.12 -5.99
N ALA A 126 -5.43 2.10 -5.32
CA ALA A 126 -4.92 1.91 -3.96
C ALA A 126 -6.07 1.67 -2.99
N ASP A 127 -7.16 2.42 -3.14
CA ASP A 127 -8.37 2.25 -2.35
C ASP A 127 -9.01 0.86 -2.48
N ASP A 128 -9.22 0.40 -3.71
CA ASP A 128 -9.83 -0.90 -3.99
C ASP A 128 -8.93 -2.04 -3.49
N PHE A 129 -7.62 -1.92 -3.70
CA PHE A 129 -6.64 -2.89 -3.19
C PHE A 129 -6.61 -2.96 -1.66
N MET A 130 -6.59 -1.81 -0.98
CA MET A 130 -6.54 -1.77 0.49
C MET A 130 -7.84 -2.26 1.12
N LYS A 131 -8.98 -2.00 0.46
CA LYS A 131 -10.27 -2.57 0.84
C LYS A 131 -10.28 -4.09 0.66
N ASP A 132 -9.69 -4.62 -0.40
CA ASP A 132 -9.56 -6.07 -0.61
C ASP A 132 -8.62 -6.71 0.43
N LEU A 133 -7.48 -6.08 0.71
CA LEU A 133 -6.53 -6.53 1.73
C LEU A 133 -7.17 -6.61 3.12
N LEU A 134 -8.01 -5.63 3.48
CA LEU A 134 -8.69 -5.59 4.76
C LEU A 134 -10.01 -6.37 4.82
N GLY A 135 -10.68 -6.52 3.68
CA GLY A 135 -11.97 -7.21 3.54
C GLY A 135 -11.83 -8.73 3.40
N SER A 136 -10.68 -9.22 2.91
CA SER A 136 -10.44 -10.65 2.62
C SER A 136 -10.27 -11.54 3.86
N GLN A 137 -10.27 -11.01 5.10
CA GLN A 137 -10.24 -11.85 6.31
C GLN A 137 -11.56 -12.62 6.58
N LEU A 138 -12.61 -12.43 5.78
CA LEU A 138 -13.84 -13.25 5.83
C LEU A 138 -14.08 -14.16 4.62
N GLY A 139 -13.08 -14.38 3.77
CA GLY A 139 -13.16 -15.43 2.77
C GLY A 139 -12.22 -15.26 1.59
N LEU A 140 -11.40 -16.30 1.37
CA LEU A 140 -10.67 -16.60 0.13
C LEU A 140 -9.53 -15.65 -0.27
N ILE A 141 -8.33 -15.93 0.22
CA ILE A 141 -7.12 -15.74 -0.61
C ILE A 141 -7.23 -16.73 -1.77
N GLY A 142 -7.84 -16.29 -2.87
CA GLY A 142 -7.97 -17.11 -4.06
C GLY A 142 -9.04 -16.55 -4.99
N VAL A 143 -8.64 -15.63 -5.86
CA VAL A 143 -8.89 -15.64 -7.32
C VAL A 143 -8.30 -14.33 -7.87
N LEU A 144 -7.09 -14.41 -8.43
CA LEU A 144 -6.71 -13.49 -9.51
C LEU A 144 -7.67 -13.81 -10.65
N ALA A 145 -8.72 -12.99 -10.79
CA ALA A 145 -9.71 -13.13 -11.83
C ALA A 145 -9.01 -13.00 -13.19
N ALA A 146 -8.81 -14.13 -13.87
CA ALA A 146 -8.50 -14.14 -15.28
C ALA A 146 -9.72 -13.57 -16.02
N VAL A 147 -9.61 -12.32 -16.47
CA VAL A 147 -10.60 -11.70 -17.35
C VAL A 147 -10.40 -12.29 -18.75
N ALA A 148 -11.11 -13.37 -19.07
CA ALA A 148 -11.37 -13.78 -20.44
C ALA A 148 -12.76 -13.25 -20.82
N VAL A 149 -12.82 -12.09 -21.46
CA VAL A 149 -14.06 -11.61 -22.08
C VAL A 149 -14.38 -12.52 -23.28
N SER A 150 -15.55 -13.13 -23.23
CA SER A 150 -16.09 -14.07 -24.21
C SER A 150 -17.02 -13.38 -25.23
N THR A 151 -17.33 -14.12 -26.31
CA THR A 151 -18.48 -14.05 -27.26
C THR A 151 -18.04 -13.76 -28.70
N ALA A 152 -18.52 -14.41 -29.78
CA ALA A 152 -19.66 -15.30 -30.06
C ALA A 152 -19.27 -16.24 -31.23
N ALA A 153 -19.98 -17.25 -31.73
CA ALA A 153 -21.38 -17.67 -31.68
C ALA A 153 -21.49 -19.17 -32.04
N ALA A 154 -22.63 -19.76 -31.71
CA ALA A 154 -22.91 -21.20 -31.69
C ALA A 154 -23.40 -21.82 -33.02
N ALA A 155 -23.20 -23.14 -33.10
CA ALA A 155 -24.03 -24.19 -33.74
C ALA A 155 -24.09 -24.23 -35.29
N SER A 156 -24.08 -25.39 -35.97
CA SER A 156 -24.90 -26.57 -35.66
C SER A 156 -24.50 -27.86 -36.42
N LYS A 157 -24.73 -29.00 -35.73
CA LYS A 157 -25.11 -30.35 -36.23
C LYS A 157 -24.08 -31.28 -36.86
N LEU A 158 -23.70 -32.30 -36.07
CA LEU A 158 -23.50 -33.67 -36.54
C LEU A 158 -24.82 -34.28 -37.02
N SER A 159 -24.78 -35.04 -38.11
CA SER A 159 -25.54 -36.28 -38.25
C SER A 159 -24.65 -37.32 -38.92
N LYS A 160 -24.78 -38.56 -38.42
CA LYS A 160 -24.37 -39.80 -39.09
C LYS A 160 -24.91 -39.86 -40.51
#